data_AF-A0AAJ7L6C9-F1
#
_entry.id   AF-A0AAJ7L6C9-F1
#
_cell.length_a   1.000
_cell.length_b   1.000
_cell.length_c   1.000
_cell.angle_alpha   90.00
_cell.angle_beta   90.00
_cell.angle_gamma   90.00
#
_symmetry.space_group_name_H-M   'P 1'
#
loop_
_entity.id
_entity.type
_entity.pdbx_description
1 polymer ?
#
loop_
_entity_poly.entity_id
_entity_poly.type
_entity_poly.pdbx_seq_one_letter_code
_entity_poly.pdbx_strand_id
1 'polypeptide(L)'
;MASRHKGTMRVSRAFREESNISSDSEEKHPGRRLQHPDVFSALRILVSLALTACFLYQSLGTLRLYLMYPTTMDASTEGLETLKFPAVSICITNWVNKTLLCVKYRQFCNFEPSMIPQLRALLNSAGNLGEIAARPKRIIETNFEDPSLYYYRFVYEDEQIQQTFSRLPKYMCYTLNWRGNSEMDSYHEYPPLFEFSMYIQWRTDQIIVLDDFEVTMDFHSVFVLSAGEVHTMILKPNGNYEYNTEQSVTRLLPPPYDTKCMDYERLGEHPLYPAFMTQTLCSYECQRQITRDMCNCTPTGYPFRNKLSENVCTEQVTGKT
;
A
#
# COMPACT_ATOMS: atom_id res chain seq x y z
N MET A 1 -9.09 -21.57 4.74
CA MET A 1 -9.29 -22.60 3.69
C MET A 1 -9.11 -21.93 2.33
N ALA A 2 -8.03 -22.22 1.60
CA ALA A 2 -7.78 -21.61 0.30
C ALA A 2 -8.42 -22.44 -0.81
N SER A 3 -9.52 -21.95 -1.38
CA SER A 3 -10.12 -22.53 -2.59
C SER A 3 -9.17 -22.30 -3.77
N ARG A 4 -8.35 -23.31 -4.08
CA ARG A 4 -7.56 -23.36 -5.32
C ARG A 4 -8.52 -23.63 -6.48
N HIS A 5 -8.98 -22.58 -7.15
CA HIS A 5 -9.54 -22.73 -8.50
C HIS A 5 -8.41 -23.11 -9.47
N LYS A 6 -8.30 -24.41 -9.74
CA LYS A 6 -7.54 -24.93 -10.88
C LYS A 6 -8.29 -24.56 -12.15
N GLY A 7 -7.97 -23.41 -12.72
CA GLY A 7 -8.27 -23.09 -14.11
C GLY A 7 -7.62 -24.14 -15.01
N THR A 8 -8.42 -25.02 -15.59
CA THR A 8 -7.93 -26.03 -16.53
C THR A 8 -7.84 -25.36 -17.89
N MET A 9 -6.64 -24.95 -18.30
CA MET A 9 -6.39 -24.41 -19.63
C MET A 9 -6.53 -25.55 -20.65
N ARG A 10 -7.66 -25.62 -21.35
CA ARG A 10 -7.80 -26.49 -22.53
C ARG A 10 -6.99 -25.88 -23.67
N VAL A 11 -5.79 -26.43 -23.89
CA VAL A 11 -5.06 -26.21 -25.14
C VAL A 11 -5.78 -27.00 -26.22
N SER A 12 -6.61 -26.31 -26.99
CA SER A 12 -7.14 -26.83 -28.25
C SER A 12 -5.96 -27.11 -29.18
N ARG A 13 -5.65 -28.39 -29.41
CA ARG A 13 -4.75 -28.82 -30.48
C ARG A 13 -5.36 -28.36 -31.79
N ALA A 14 -4.85 -27.25 -32.32
CA ALA A 14 -5.09 -26.87 -33.69
C ALA A 14 -4.55 -27.98 -34.60
N PHE A 15 -5.42 -28.36 -35.53
CA PHE A 15 -5.23 -29.30 -36.62
C PHE A 15 -3.81 -29.27 -37.19
N ARG A 16 -3.19 -30.45 -37.21
CA ARG A 16 -2.08 -30.76 -38.11
C ARG A 16 -2.71 -30.96 -39.48
N GLU A 17 -2.79 -29.89 -40.26
CA GLU A 17 -3.11 -29.98 -41.68
C GLU A 17 -1.87 -30.61 -42.34
N GLU A 18 -1.96 -31.91 -42.57
CA GLU A 18 -1.05 -32.62 -43.45
C GLU A 18 -1.15 -31.96 -44.83
N SER A 19 -0.13 -31.19 -45.19
CA SER A 19 0.09 -30.84 -46.59
C SER A 19 0.46 -32.13 -47.33
N ASN A 20 -0.59 -32.87 -47.73
CA ASN A 20 -0.53 -33.87 -48.77
C ASN A 20 -0.01 -33.18 -50.04
N ILE A 21 1.30 -33.22 -50.22
CA ILE A 21 1.93 -33.02 -51.53
C ILE A 21 1.44 -34.20 -52.38
N SER A 22 0.34 -33.99 -53.09
CA SER A 22 -0.13 -34.86 -54.16
C SER A 22 1.00 -35.00 -55.17
N SER A 23 1.61 -36.18 -55.17
CA SER A 23 2.51 -36.62 -56.23
C SER A 23 1.64 -37.27 -57.30
N ASP A 24 0.94 -36.46 -58.09
CA ASP A 24 0.21 -36.94 -59.25
C ASP A 24 1.18 -37.32 -60.36
N SER A 25 0.96 -38.54 -60.85
CA SER A 25 1.69 -39.25 -61.88
C SER A 25 1.50 -38.66 -63.27
N GLU A 26 2.63 -38.32 -63.88
CA GLU A 26 3.05 -38.55 -65.28
C GLU A 26 1.96 -38.78 -66.36
N GLU A 27 1.76 -37.81 -67.26
CA GLU A 27 1.32 -38.05 -68.64
C GLU A 27 2.30 -37.38 -69.61
N LYS A 28 3.04 -38.21 -70.36
CA LYS A 28 4.12 -37.81 -71.29
C LYS A 28 3.52 -37.42 -72.65
N HIS A 29 3.57 -36.13 -72.98
CA HIS A 29 3.41 -35.63 -74.36
C HIS A 29 4.75 -35.10 -74.92
N PRO A 30 5.22 -35.58 -76.10
CA PRO A 30 6.44 -35.08 -76.73
C PRO A 30 6.11 -33.88 -77.62
N GLY A 31 6.14 -32.68 -77.05
CA GLY A 31 6.02 -31.43 -77.79
C GLY A 31 7.23 -30.53 -77.54
N ARG A 32 8.13 -30.42 -78.53
CA ARG A 32 9.24 -29.44 -78.51
C ARG A 32 8.67 -28.02 -78.47
N ARG A 33 8.54 -27.43 -77.29
CA ARG A 33 8.51 -25.98 -77.09
C ARG A 33 9.87 -25.54 -76.59
N LEU A 34 10.46 -24.53 -77.24
CA LEU A 34 11.66 -23.86 -76.78
C LEU A 34 11.46 -23.46 -75.31
N GLN A 35 12.21 -24.12 -74.43
CA GLN A 35 12.31 -23.77 -73.03
C GLN A 35 13.12 -22.49 -72.94
N HIS A 36 12.51 -21.39 -72.48
CA HIS A 36 13.22 -20.27 -71.87
C HIS A 36 13.36 -20.60 -70.38
N PRO A 37 14.50 -21.17 -69.92
CA PRO A 37 14.55 -21.87 -68.63
C PRO A 37 14.80 -20.97 -67.43
N ASP A 38 15.25 -19.73 -67.61
CA ASP A 38 15.90 -19.01 -66.49
C ASP A 38 15.04 -17.94 -65.80
N VAL A 39 14.05 -17.36 -66.49
CA VAL A 39 13.34 -16.18 -65.95
C VAL A 39 12.35 -16.55 -64.83
N PHE A 40 11.60 -17.64 -64.99
CA PHE A 40 10.62 -18.08 -63.99
C PHE A 40 11.28 -18.66 -62.73
N SER A 41 12.44 -19.30 -62.87
CA SER A 41 13.21 -19.80 -61.73
C SER A 41 13.77 -18.64 -60.89
N ALA A 42 14.36 -17.63 -61.55
CA ALA A 42 14.86 -16.44 -60.89
C ALA A 42 13.75 -15.66 -60.15
N LEU A 43 12.58 -15.50 -60.77
CA LEU A 43 11.43 -14.85 -60.13
C LEU A 43 10.96 -15.61 -58.87
N ARG A 44 10.90 -16.95 -58.92
CA ARG A 44 10.52 -17.77 -57.76
C ARG A 44 11.50 -17.63 -56.61
N ILE A 45 12.81 -17.59 -56.91
CA ILE A 45 13.86 -17.40 -55.90
C ILE A 45 13.72 -16.01 -55.26
N LEU A 46 13.53 -14.94 -56.06
CA LEU A 46 13.34 -13.58 -55.56
C LEU A 46 12.10 -13.45 -54.68
N VAL A 47 10.97 -14.00 -55.11
CA VAL A 47 9.73 -14.02 -54.32
C VAL A 47 9.93 -14.79 -53.02
N SER A 48 10.59 -15.96 -53.06
CA SER A 48 10.88 -16.75 -51.85
C SER A 48 11.79 -15.99 -50.87
N LEU A 49 12.82 -15.30 -51.35
CA LEU A 49 13.70 -14.49 -50.50
C LEU A 49 12.97 -13.30 -49.87
N ALA A 50 12.13 -12.62 -50.65
CA ALA A 50 11.32 -11.50 -50.16
C ALA A 50 10.34 -11.97 -49.06
N LEU A 51 9.66 -13.11 -49.27
CA LEU A 51 8.76 -13.70 -48.28
C LEU A 51 9.52 -14.10 -47.00
N THR A 52 10.68 -14.74 -47.13
CA THR A 52 11.53 -15.10 -45.98
C THR A 52 12.00 -13.86 -45.21
N ALA A 53 12.40 -12.78 -45.90
CA ALA A 53 12.82 -11.54 -45.27
C ALA A 53 11.66 -10.85 -44.52
N CYS A 54 10.47 -10.78 -45.12
CA CYS A 54 9.27 -10.27 -44.45
C CYS A 54 8.89 -11.10 -43.22
N PHE A 55 8.96 -12.43 -43.33
CA PHE A 55 8.70 -13.33 -42.21
C PHE A 55 9.69 -13.12 -41.07
N LEU A 56 10.99 -13.00 -41.37
CA LEU A 56 12.01 -12.71 -40.35
C LEU A 56 11.81 -11.34 -39.71
N TYR A 57 11.46 -10.31 -40.48
CA TYR A 57 11.17 -8.98 -39.96
C TYR A 57 9.99 -8.99 -38.99
N GLN A 58 8.87 -9.60 -39.38
CA GLN A 58 7.69 -9.74 -38.52
C GLN A 58 8.01 -10.57 -37.27
N SER A 59 8.70 -11.70 -37.44
CA SER A 59 9.10 -12.58 -36.33
C SER A 59 10.02 -11.88 -35.33
N LEU A 60 10.99 -11.09 -35.81
CA LEU A 60 11.87 -10.31 -34.96
C LEU A 60 11.13 -9.19 -34.24
N GLY A 61 10.15 -8.56 -34.91
CA GLY A 61 9.24 -7.59 -34.28
C GLY A 61 8.43 -8.21 -33.15
N THR A 62 7.81 -9.37 -33.39
CA THR A 62 7.09 -10.13 -32.36
C THR A 62 8.00 -10.59 -31.23
N LEU A 63 9.21 -11.07 -31.54
CA LEU A 63 10.19 -11.46 -30.53
C LEU A 63 10.62 -10.27 -29.68
N ARG A 64 10.85 -9.10 -30.29
CA ARG A 64 11.18 -7.87 -29.56
C ARG A 64 10.04 -7.46 -28.63
N LEU A 65 8.79 -7.51 -29.09
CA LEU A 65 7.63 -7.22 -28.26
C LEU A 65 7.48 -8.22 -27.11
N TYR A 66 7.71 -9.51 -27.36
CA TYR A 66 7.72 -10.54 -26.33
C TYR A 66 8.79 -10.28 -25.27
N LEU A 67 10.00 -9.90 -25.70
CA LEU A 67 11.13 -9.60 -24.80
C LEU A 67 11.01 -8.23 -24.10
N MET A 68 10.06 -7.37 -24.48
CA MET A 68 9.73 -6.16 -23.72
C MET A 68 8.90 -6.46 -22.47
N TYR A 69 8.29 -7.65 -22.37
CA TYR A 69 7.38 -8.04 -21.29
C TYR A 69 6.26 -7.01 -21.02
N PRO A 70 5.54 -6.53 -22.06
CA PRO A 70 4.46 -5.57 -21.86
C PRO A 70 3.33 -6.21 -21.06
N THR A 71 2.67 -5.42 -20.22
CA THR A 71 1.50 -5.86 -19.46
C THR A 71 0.22 -5.22 -19.97
N THR A 72 -0.91 -5.85 -19.64
CA THR A 72 -2.26 -5.32 -19.91
C THR A 72 -3.03 -5.29 -18.59
N MET A 73 -3.91 -4.30 -18.43
CA MET A 73 -4.74 -4.15 -17.25
C MET A 73 -6.07 -4.87 -17.47
N ASP A 74 -6.44 -5.73 -16.52
CA ASP A 74 -7.77 -6.32 -16.42
C ASP A 74 -8.47 -5.75 -15.19
N ALA A 75 -9.68 -5.22 -15.38
CA ALA A 75 -10.47 -4.62 -14.32
C ALA A 75 -11.73 -5.46 -14.14
N SER A 76 -11.90 -5.99 -12.93
CA SER A 76 -13.07 -6.79 -12.57
C SER A 76 -13.62 -6.35 -11.22
N THR A 77 -14.94 -6.47 -11.07
CA THR A 77 -15.63 -6.24 -9.81
C THR A 77 -15.87 -7.61 -9.16
N GLU A 78 -15.36 -7.80 -7.95
CA GLU A 78 -15.62 -9.00 -7.16
C GLU A 78 -16.90 -8.81 -6.31
N GLY A 79 -17.49 -9.93 -5.87
CA GLY A 79 -18.68 -9.90 -5.01
C GLY A 79 -18.39 -9.48 -3.57
N LEU A 80 -19.44 -9.23 -2.79
CA LEU A 80 -19.35 -8.75 -1.41
C LEU A 80 -18.56 -9.67 -0.47
N GLU A 81 -18.46 -10.96 -0.80
CA GLU A 81 -17.72 -11.98 -0.04
C GLU A 81 -16.21 -11.71 0.05
N THR A 82 -15.66 -10.83 -0.79
CA THR A 82 -14.23 -10.47 -0.76
C THR A 82 -13.95 -9.14 -0.06
N LEU A 83 -15.00 -8.45 0.40
CA LEU A 83 -14.88 -7.18 1.12
C LEU A 83 -14.36 -7.43 2.54
N LYS A 84 -13.38 -6.61 2.95
CA LYS A 84 -12.81 -6.66 4.30
C LYS A 84 -12.94 -5.29 4.94
N PHE A 85 -13.23 -5.26 6.25
CA PHE A 85 -13.26 -3.98 6.96
C PHE A 85 -11.85 -3.36 6.93
N PRO A 86 -11.66 -2.10 6.54
CA PRO A 86 -10.32 -1.53 6.51
C PRO A 86 -9.77 -1.37 7.94
N ALA A 87 -8.45 -1.33 8.08
CA ALA A 87 -7.86 -0.68 9.24
C ALA A 87 -8.04 0.84 9.12
N VAL A 88 -8.17 1.52 10.26
CA VAL A 88 -8.37 2.97 10.31
C VAL A 88 -7.21 3.59 11.06
N SER A 89 -6.44 4.45 10.39
CA SER A 89 -5.39 5.23 11.02
C SER A 89 -5.84 6.66 11.23
N ILE A 90 -5.81 7.13 12.47
CA ILE A 90 -6.14 8.50 12.85
C ILE A 90 -4.95 9.19 13.48
N CYS A 91 -4.76 10.46 13.15
CA CYS A 91 -3.69 11.30 13.66
C CYS A 91 -4.31 12.54 14.29
N ILE A 92 -4.10 12.74 15.58
CA ILE A 92 -4.74 13.82 16.35
C ILE A 92 -3.74 14.92 16.70
N THR A 93 -4.19 16.18 16.68
CA THR A 93 -3.45 17.30 17.29
C THR A 93 -3.63 17.30 18.81
N ASN A 94 -2.83 18.11 19.52
CA ASN A 94 -2.93 18.30 20.97
C ASN A 94 -2.86 16.97 21.76
N TRP A 95 -1.98 16.08 21.30
CA TRP A 95 -1.85 14.71 21.77
C TRP A 95 -1.02 14.58 23.07
N VAL A 96 -0.34 15.64 23.50
CA VAL A 96 0.56 15.62 24.66
C VAL A 96 -0.24 15.62 25.97
N ASN A 97 -0.08 14.55 26.76
CA ASN A 97 -0.71 14.42 28.06
C ASN A 97 0.09 15.18 29.14
N LYS A 98 -0.57 16.05 29.92
CA LYS A 98 0.05 16.88 30.96
C LYS A 98 0.77 16.05 32.02
N THR A 99 0.12 15.01 32.53
CA THR A 99 0.66 14.17 33.61
C THR A 99 1.86 13.39 33.12
N LEU A 100 1.77 12.75 31.95
CA LEU A 100 2.89 11.99 31.38
C LEU A 100 4.06 12.90 30.99
N LEU A 101 3.77 14.10 30.44
CA LEU A 101 4.79 15.13 30.18
C LEU A 101 5.53 15.51 31.46
N CYS A 102 4.82 15.80 32.56
CA CYS A 102 5.42 16.14 33.85
C CYS A 102 6.29 14.99 34.41
N VAL A 103 5.85 13.74 34.26
CA VAL A 103 6.61 12.57 34.71
C VAL A 103 7.95 12.46 33.97
N LYS A 104 7.93 12.62 32.63
CA LYS A 104 9.13 12.50 31.80
C LYS A 104 10.02 13.75 31.85
N TYR A 105 9.42 14.94 31.91
CA TYR A 105 10.09 16.23 31.84
C TYR A 105 9.62 17.15 32.97
N ARG A 106 10.29 17.06 34.12
CA ARG A 106 9.92 17.75 35.37
C ARG A 106 9.75 19.25 35.22
N GLN A 107 10.46 19.89 34.28
CA GLN A 107 10.32 21.33 34.05
C GLN A 107 8.92 21.75 33.59
N PHE A 108 8.10 20.84 33.03
CA PHE A 108 6.75 21.13 32.53
C PHE A 108 5.62 20.73 33.49
N CYS A 109 5.91 20.40 34.76
CA CYS A 109 4.86 20.01 35.71
C CYS A 109 3.87 21.14 36.04
N ASN A 110 4.34 22.38 36.10
CA ASN A 110 3.53 23.58 36.25
C ASN A 110 3.46 24.28 34.89
N PHE A 111 2.85 23.61 33.92
CA PHE A 111 2.84 24.10 32.55
C PHE A 111 2.07 25.42 32.43
N GLU A 112 2.76 26.45 31.95
CA GLU A 112 2.18 27.75 31.62
C GLU A 112 2.23 27.99 30.10
N PRO A 113 1.27 28.75 29.51
CA PRO A 113 1.27 29.05 28.07
C PRO A 113 2.57 29.67 27.55
N SER A 114 3.31 30.40 28.39
CA SER A 114 4.63 30.96 28.06
C SER A 114 5.70 29.90 27.76
N MET A 115 5.49 28.65 28.18
CA MET A 115 6.40 27.52 27.94
C MET A 115 6.18 26.83 26.59
N ILE A 116 5.14 27.18 25.83
CA ILE A 116 4.82 26.57 24.53
C ILE A 116 6.03 26.58 23.57
N PRO A 117 6.80 27.68 23.39
CA PRO A 117 7.96 27.67 22.51
C PRO A 117 9.04 26.64 22.92
N GLN A 118 9.29 26.51 24.22
CA GLN A 118 10.26 25.54 24.75
C GLN A 118 9.76 24.10 24.55
N LEU A 119 8.47 23.85 24.78
CA LEU A 119 7.87 22.56 24.53
C LEU A 119 7.92 22.20 23.04
N ARG A 120 7.63 23.14 22.12
CA ARG A 120 7.76 22.90 20.68
C ARG A 120 9.19 22.56 20.28
N ALA A 121 10.18 23.26 20.81
CA ALA A 121 11.60 22.96 20.57
C ALA A 121 11.97 21.54 21.04
N LEU A 122 11.48 21.13 22.22
CA LEU A 122 11.62 19.76 22.72
C LEU A 122 10.96 18.75 21.79
N LEU A 123 9.70 18.94 21.42
CA LEU A 123 8.95 18.00 20.58
C LEU A 123 9.55 17.86 19.17
N ASN A 124 10.26 18.88 18.69
CA ASN A 124 10.97 18.85 17.42
C ASN A 124 12.28 18.03 17.47
N SER A 125 12.94 17.99 18.62
CA SER A 125 14.30 17.45 18.78
C SER A 125 14.35 16.13 19.56
N ALA A 126 13.34 15.81 20.34
CA ALA A 126 13.28 14.59 21.14
C ALA A 126 12.76 13.39 20.34
N GLY A 127 13.37 12.24 20.60
CA GLY A 127 12.84 10.92 20.23
C GLY A 127 11.94 10.34 21.32
N ASN A 128 11.35 9.18 21.03
CA ASN A 128 10.55 8.38 21.97
C ASN A 128 9.45 9.20 22.67
N LEU A 129 8.75 10.00 21.87
CA LEU A 129 7.69 10.89 22.33
C LEU A 129 6.35 10.18 22.56
N GLY A 130 6.25 8.87 22.27
CA GLY A 130 5.05 8.11 22.55
C GLY A 130 4.71 7.98 24.03
N GLU A 131 5.72 8.00 24.90
CA GLU A 131 5.52 7.89 26.35
C GLU A 131 4.74 9.06 26.97
N ILE A 132 4.72 10.23 26.31
CA ILE A 132 3.97 11.41 26.77
C ILE A 132 2.65 11.59 26.02
N ALA A 133 2.32 10.69 25.09
CA ALA A 133 1.09 10.75 24.34
C ALA A 133 -0.11 10.34 25.19
N ALA A 134 -1.23 11.00 24.96
CA ALA A 134 -2.50 10.62 25.56
C ALA A 134 -2.90 9.21 25.11
N ARG A 135 -3.47 8.42 26.03
CA ARG A 135 -3.79 7.02 25.75
C ARG A 135 -5.04 6.91 24.87
N PRO A 136 -5.10 5.96 23.92
CA PRO A 136 -6.24 5.78 23.01
C PRO A 136 -7.58 5.71 23.72
N LYS A 137 -7.70 4.86 24.76
CA LYS A 137 -8.89 4.68 25.61
C LYS A 137 -9.51 5.98 26.16
N ARG A 138 -8.73 7.05 26.27
CA ARG A 138 -9.19 8.33 26.84
C ARG A 138 -9.67 9.31 25.77
N ILE A 139 -9.43 9.02 24.50
CA ILE A 139 -9.62 9.95 23.39
C ILE A 139 -10.56 9.35 22.34
N ILE A 140 -10.49 8.04 22.12
CA ILE A 140 -11.16 7.36 21.01
C ILE A 140 -12.09 6.31 21.61
N GLU A 141 -13.36 6.39 21.25
CA GLU A 141 -14.36 5.37 21.50
C GLU A 141 -14.86 4.85 20.15
N THR A 142 -15.01 3.53 20.03
CA THR A 142 -15.47 2.91 18.78
C THR A 142 -16.64 1.98 19.04
N ASN A 143 -17.51 1.87 18.05
CA ASN A 143 -18.68 1.02 18.09
C ASN A 143 -18.88 0.36 16.74
N PHE A 144 -19.22 -0.92 16.75
CA PHE A 144 -19.77 -1.63 15.61
C PHE A 144 -21.19 -2.06 15.93
N GLU A 145 -22.11 -1.74 15.04
CA GLU A 145 -23.51 -2.08 15.20
C GLU A 145 -24.10 -2.60 13.90
N ASP A 146 -24.95 -3.62 14.02
CA ASP A 146 -25.87 -4.01 12.94
C ASP A 146 -27.20 -3.30 13.21
N PRO A 147 -27.60 -2.30 12.41
CA PRO A 147 -28.83 -1.54 12.64
C PRO A 147 -30.08 -2.41 12.46
N SER A 148 -29.98 -3.58 11.82
CA SER A 148 -31.08 -4.55 11.68
C SER A 148 -31.24 -5.42 12.94
N LEU A 149 -30.19 -5.57 13.75
CA LEU A 149 -30.16 -6.38 14.96
C LEU A 149 -29.79 -5.53 16.18
N TYR A 150 -30.80 -4.93 16.83
CA TYR A 150 -30.64 -4.09 18.04
C TYR A 150 -29.85 -4.73 19.21
N TYR A 151 -29.59 -6.04 19.19
CA TYR A 151 -28.88 -6.75 20.26
C TYR A 151 -27.44 -7.12 19.91
N TYR A 152 -26.96 -6.90 18.68
CA TYR A 152 -25.61 -7.26 18.26
C TYR A 152 -24.72 -6.02 18.23
N ARG A 153 -24.10 -5.72 19.38
CA ARG A 153 -23.14 -4.65 19.55
C ARG A 153 -21.85 -5.22 20.09
N PHE A 154 -20.76 -5.13 19.33
CA PHE A 154 -19.42 -5.39 19.86
C PHE A 154 -18.67 -4.07 20.01
N VAL A 155 -18.17 -3.85 21.23
CA VAL A 155 -17.31 -2.73 21.54
C VAL A 155 -15.91 -3.26 21.45
N TYR A 156 -15.13 -2.75 20.50
CA TYR A 156 -13.72 -3.12 20.40
C TYR A 156 -13.00 -2.83 21.71
N GLU A 157 -12.24 -3.82 22.15
CA GLU A 157 -11.40 -3.66 23.33
C GLU A 157 -10.29 -2.65 23.03
N ASP A 158 -9.86 -1.94 24.08
CA ASP A 158 -8.82 -0.90 23.99
C ASP A 158 -7.51 -1.39 23.34
N GLU A 159 -7.28 -2.69 23.32
CA GLU A 159 -6.07 -3.33 22.80
C GLU A 159 -5.95 -3.24 21.26
N GLN A 160 -7.06 -2.96 20.56
CA GLN A 160 -7.13 -2.93 19.10
C GLN A 160 -6.79 -1.57 18.51
N ILE A 161 -6.85 -0.52 19.32
CA ILE A 161 -6.43 0.83 18.95
C ILE A 161 -5.07 1.09 19.58
N GLN A 162 -4.02 1.00 18.76
CA GLN A 162 -2.65 1.14 19.23
C GLN A 162 -2.03 2.43 18.73
N GLN A 163 -1.15 3.01 19.54
CA GLN A 163 -0.29 4.08 19.07
C GLN A 163 0.75 3.52 18.10
N THR A 164 0.70 3.95 16.84
CA THR A 164 1.45 3.32 15.75
C THR A 164 2.62 4.19 15.29
N PHE A 165 2.33 5.33 14.68
CA PHE A 165 3.30 6.26 14.11
C PHE A 165 2.99 7.70 14.52
N SER A 166 3.72 8.66 13.95
CA SER A 166 3.56 10.07 14.27
C SER A 166 3.95 10.97 13.09
N ARG A 167 3.39 12.19 13.07
CA ARG A 167 3.81 13.29 12.20
C ARG A 167 4.18 14.47 13.07
N LEU A 168 5.30 14.31 13.76
CA LEU A 168 5.71 15.22 14.82
C LEU A 168 6.17 16.57 14.26
N PRO A 169 6.01 17.66 15.04
CA PRO A 169 5.46 17.69 16.40
C PRO A 169 3.92 17.69 16.43
N LYS A 170 3.27 17.91 15.28
CA LYS A 170 1.84 18.27 15.20
C LYS A 170 0.92 17.10 15.55
N TYR A 171 1.16 15.90 15.02
CA TYR A 171 0.26 14.77 15.19
C TYR A 171 0.90 13.55 15.85
N MET A 172 0.11 12.89 16.70
CA MET A 172 0.33 11.51 17.12
C MET A 172 -0.74 10.63 16.50
N CYS A 173 -0.35 9.45 16.01
CA CYS A 173 -1.24 8.59 15.26
C CYS A 173 -1.54 7.28 15.99
N TYR A 174 -2.78 6.85 15.84
CA TYR A 174 -3.33 5.63 16.39
C TYR A 174 -3.98 4.86 15.25
N THR A 175 -3.81 3.54 15.26
CA THR A 175 -4.41 2.68 14.25
C THR A 175 -5.32 1.69 14.95
N LEU A 176 -6.57 1.67 14.53
CA LEU A 176 -7.50 0.58 14.78
C LEU A 176 -7.13 -0.55 13.83
N ASN A 177 -6.51 -1.60 14.37
CA ASN A 177 -6.19 -2.81 13.62
C ASN A 177 -6.85 -4.01 14.29
N TRP A 178 -7.85 -4.56 13.62
CA TRP A 178 -8.61 -5.70 14.10
C TRP A 178 -7.95 -7.05 13.74
N ARG A 179 -6.76 -7.06 13.16
CA ARG A 179 -6.01 -8.28 12.83
C ARG A 179 -5.91 -9.21 14.04
N GLY A 180 -6.43 -10.43 13.89
CA GLY A 180 -6.44 -11.43 14.95
C GLY A 180 -7.65 -11.38 15.88
N ASN A 181 -8.57 -10.44 15.69
CA ASN A 181 -9.86 -10.45 16.38
C ASN A 181 -10.83 -11.42 15.70
N SER A 182 -11.20 -12.50 16.40
CA SER A 182 -12.20 -13.46 15.93
C SER A 182 -13.62 -12.88 15.81
N GLU A 183 -13.94 -11.81 16.54
CA GLU A 183 -15.26 -11.16 16.41
C GLU A 183 -15.47 -10.55 15.03
N MET A 184 -14.38 -10.21 14.34
CA MET A 184 -14.45 -9.70 12.95
C MET A 184 -14.72 -10.76 11.90
N ASP A 185 -14.70 -12.04 12.26
CA ASP A 185 -15.11 -13.10 11.34
C ASP A 185 -16.59 -12.93 10.94
N SER A 186 -17.45 -12.50 11.88
CA SER A 186 -18.87 -12.21 11.60
C SER A 186 -19.06 -11.05 10.63
N TYR A 187 -18.22 -10.01 10.72
CA TYR A 187 -18.27 -8.89 9.78
C TYR A 187 -17.98 -9.38 8.36
N HIS A 188 -16.98 -10.25 8.16
CA HIS A 188 -16.60 -10.72 6.83
C HIS A 188 -17.67 -11.55 6.13
N GLU A 189 -18.59 -12.15 6.89
CA GLU A 189 -19.71 -12.87 6.30
C GLU A 189 -20.74 -11.90 5.69
N TYR A 190 -20.98 -10.75 6.34
CA TYR A 190 -21.99 -9.78 5.92
C TYR A 190 -21.56 -8.30 6.11
N PRO A 191 -20.52 -7.81 5.41
CA PRO A 191 -19.99 -6.46 5.61
C PRO A 191 -21.01 -5.31 5.51
N PRO A 192 -21.99 -5.33 4.57
CA PRO A 192 -22.94 -4.21 4.42
C PRO A 192 -23.94 -4.08 5.56
N LEU A 193 -24.03 -5.07 6.46
CA LEU A 193 -24.95 -5.02 7.61
C LEU A 193 -24.37 -4.24 8.78
N PHE A 194 -23.07 -3.90 8.77
CA PHE A 194 -22.43 -3.28 9.92
C PHE A 194 -22.10 -1.81 9.67
N GLU A 195 -22.43 -0.98 10.65
CA GLU A 195 -22.03 0.42 10.74
C GLU A 195 -20.90 0.56 11.76
N PHE A 196 -19.84 1.27 11.35
CA PHE A 196 -18.74 1.63 12.23
C PHE A 196 -18.87 3.09 12.67
N SER A 197 -18.97 3.29 13.98
CA SER A 197 -19.00 4.61 14.59
C SER A 197 -17.74 4.84 15.42
N MET A 198 -17.13 6.01 15.27
CA MET A 198 -15.96 6.42 16.04
C MET A 198 -16.18 7.82 16.62
N TYR A 199 -16.04 7.93 17.94
CA TYR A 199 -16.12 9.17 18.68
C TYR A 199 -14.74 9.58 19.16
N ILE A 200 -14.35 10.82 18.86
CA ILE A 200 -13.05 11.38 19.25
C ILE A 200 -13.28 12.58 20.16
N GLN A 201 -12.70 12.55 21.36
CA GLN A 201 -12.85 13.60 22.35
C GLN A 201 -11.50 14.06 22.90
N TRP A 202 -11.27 15.38 22.89
CA TRP A 202 -10.15 15.99 23.60
C TRP A 202 -10.53 16.40 25.01
N ARG A 203 -9.77 15.90 25.99
CA ARG A 203 -9.87 16.31 27.39
C ARG A 203 -8.90 17.44 27.70
N THR A 204 -9.34 18.69 27.55
CA THR A 204 -8.52 19.91 27.71
C THR A 204 -7.92 20.07 29.11
N ASP A 205 -8.53 19.45 30.12
CA ASP A 205 -7.97 19.33 31.47
C ASP A 205 -6.69 18.47 31.50
N GLN A 206 -6.58 17.47 30.62
CA GLN A 206 -5.51 16.47 30.61
C GLN A 206 -4.45 16.64 29.52
N ILE A 207 -4.71 17.47 28.50
CA ILE A 207 -3.80 17.66 27.35
C ILE A 207 -3.25 19.08 27.25
N ILE A 208 -2.08 19.24 26.63
CA ILE A 208 -1.55 20.54 26.25
C ILE A 208 -2.12 20.96 24.89
N VAL A 209 -2.75 22.14 24.85
CA VAL A 209 -3.23 22.74 23.61
C VAL A 209 -2.06 23.49 22.95
N LEU A 210 -1.59 22.96 21.82
CA LEU A 210 -0.51 23.51 21.03
C LEU A 210 -1.02 24.14 19.74
N ASP A 211 -1.97 23.47 19.08
CA ASP A 211 -2.50 23.81 17.77
C ASP A 211 -4.03 23.76 17.80
N ASP A 212 -4.68 24.10 16.68
CA ASP A 212 -6.11 23.88 16.51
C ASP A 212 -6.45 22.39 16.63
N PHE A 213 -7.61 22.10 17.21
CA PHE A 213 -8.11 20.74 17.32
C PHE A 213 -8.46 20.19 15.94
N GLU A 214 -7.82 19.10 15.57
CA GLU A 214 -7.95 18.50 14.25
C GLU A 214 -7.60 17.02 14.33
N VAL A 215 -8.34 16.20 13.58
CA VAL A 215 -8.02 14.80 13.33
C VAL A 215 -7.77 14.65 11.84
N THR A 216 -6.73 13.92 11.46
CA THR A 216 -6.59 13.44 10.09
C THR A 216 -6.71 11.93 10.06
N MET A 217 -7.41 11.38 9.07
CA MET A 217 -7.75 9.96 9.01
C MET A 217 -7.38 9.36 7.65
N ASP A 218 -7.14 8.05 7.64
CA ASP A 218 -6.98 7.26 6.44
C ASP A 218 -7.47 5.81 6.62
N PHE A 219 -7.94 5.21 5.52
CA PHE A 219 -8.39 3.82 5.46
C PHE A 219 -7.36 3.00 4.69
N HIS A 220 -6.93 1.88 5.27
CA HIS A 220 -5.93 1.02 4.61
C HIS A 220 -6.19 -0.46 4.91
N SER A 221 -5.45 -1.34 4.22
CA SER A 221 -5.47 -2.77 4.52
C SER A 221 -4.95 -3.03 5.94
N VAL A 222 -5.53 -4.01 6.64
CA VAL A 222 -5.10 -4.44 7.99
C VAL A 222 -3.67 -4.96 8.08
N PHE A 223 -3.08 -5.29 6.93
CA PHE A 223 -1.73 -5.80 6.84
C PHE A 223 -0.68 -4.72 6.63
N VAL A 224 -1.07 -3.47 6.36
CA VAL A 224 -0.15 -2.35 6.13
C VAL A 224 -0.44 -1.21 7.11
N LEU A 225 0.42 -0.19 7.10
CA LEU A 225 0.18 1.09 7.77
C LEU A 225 0.18 2.23 6.76
N SER A 226 -0.63 3.25 6.99
CA SER A 226 -0.55 4.55 6.28
C SER A 226 0.61 5.43 6.78
N ALA A 227 1.59 4.83 7.46
CA ALA A 227 2.76 5.54 7.97
C ALA A 227 3.59 6.10 6.81
N GLY A 228 3.74 7.42 6.77
CA GLY A 228 4.44 8.12 5.70
C GLY A 228 3.55 8.63 4.57
N GLU A 229 2.29 8.21 4.51
CA GLU A 229 1.31 8.79 3.60
C GLU A 229 0.75 10.09 4.20
N VAL A 230 0.16 10.95 3.38
CA VAL A 230 -0.53 12.16 3.85
C VAL A 230 -2.02 11.85 3.91
N HIS A 231 -2.59 11.89 5.11
CA HIS A 231 -4.03 11.68 5.28
C HIS A 231 -4.82 12.79 4.59
N THR A 232 -5.80 12.41 3.77
CA THR A 232 -6.61 13.34 2.98
C THR A 232 -7.89 13.74 3.70
N MET A 233 -8.37 12.93 4.65
CA MET A 233 -9.56 13.22 5.43
C MET A 233 -9.18 14.06 6.65
N ILE A 234 -9.67 15.30 6.72
CA ILE A 234 -9.42 16.23 7.81
C ILE A 234 -10.74 16.52 8.53
N LEU A 235 -10.82 16.15 9.80
CA LEU A 235 -12.01 16.30 10.65
C LEU A 235 -11.77 17.43 11.66
N LYS A 236 -12.77 18.29 11.80
CA LYS A 236 -12.80 19.36 12.80
C LYS A 236 -13.74 18.96 13.95
N PRO A 237 -13.55 19.52 15.15
CA PRO A 237 -14.43 19.27 16.30
C PRO A 237 -15.88 19.66 16.00
N ASN A 238 -16.81 19.03 16.73
CA ASN A 238 -18.25 19.26 16.65
C ASN A 238 -18.88 18.97 15.27
N GLY A 239 -18.19 18.25 14.40
CA GLY A 239 -18.72 17.74 13.14
C GLY A 239 -19.12 16.28 13.24
N ASN A 240 -20.19 15.91 12.53
CA ASN A 240 -20.52 14.52 12.24
C ASN A 240 -20.09 14.24 10.79
N TYR A 241 -19.29 13.19 10.60
CA TYR A 241 -18.70 12.84 9.31
C TYR A 241 -19.11 11.42 8.95
N GLU A 242 -19.64 11.25 7.74
CA GLU A 242 -20.07 9.95 7.21
C GLU A 242 -19.25 9.64 5.96
N TYR A 243 -18.77 8.40 5.87
CA TYR A 243 -17.90 7.93 4.79
C TYR A 243 -18.45 6.65 4.19
N ASN A 244 -18.67 6.68 2.88
CA ASN A 244 -18.85 5.48 2.08
C ASN A 244 -17.50 5.07 1.51
N THR A 245 -17.13 3.80 1.66
CA THR A 245 -15.82 3.28 1.24
C THR A 245 -15.99 2.29 0.09
N GLU A 246 -15.05 2.33 -0.86
CA GLU A 246 -14.94 1.35 -1.94
C GLU A 246 -13.56 0.69 -1.83
N GLN A 247 -13.54 -0.65 -1.78
CA GLN A 247 -12.28 -1.40 -1.74
C GLN A 247 -11.80 -1.68 -3.17
N SER A 248 -10.63 -1.15 -3.52
CA SER A 248 -9.92 -1.52 -4.74
C SER A 248 -8.68 -2.33 -4.42
N VAL A 249 -8.40 -3.36 -5.24
CA VAL A 249 -7.21 -4.20 -5.11
C VAL A 249 -6.47 -4.22 -6.43
N THR A 250 -5.23 -3.73 -6.41
CA THR A 250 -4.35 -3.74 -7.58
C THR A 250 -3.35 -4.88 -7.45
N ARG A 251 -3.32 -5.78 -8.43
CA ARG A 251 -2.32 -6.87 -8.53
C ARG A 251 -1.37 -6.57 -9.68
N LEU A 252 -0.08 -6.46 -9.36
CA LEU A 252 0.97 -6.15 -10.32
C LEU A 252 1.87 -7.38 -10.53
N LEU A 253 2.58 -7.42 -11.67
CA LEU A 253 3.49 -8.52 -11.98
C LEU A 253 4.93 -8.19 -11.51
N PRO A 254 5.67 -9.19 -11.00
CA PRO A 254 7.06 -9.00 -10.61
C PRO A 254 7.97 -8.82 -11.84
N PRO A 255 9.25 -8.44 -11.68
CA PRO A 255 10.22 -8.50 -12.77
C PRO A 255 10.23 -9.87 -13.46
N PRO A 256 10.39 -9.95 -14.80
CA PRO A 256 10.83 -8.89 -15.72
C PRO A 256 9.72 -8.02 -16.33
N TYR A 257 8.46 -8.18 -15.90
CA TYR A 257 7.35 -7.37 -16.42
C TYR A 257 7.53 -5.87 -16.10
N ASP A 258 6.99 -5.02 -16.95
CA ASP A 258 7.12 -3.55 -16.88
C ASP A 258 6.58 -2.94 -15.58
N THR A 259 5.63 -3.60 -14.91
CA THR A 259 5.09 -3.21 -13.61
C THR A 259 6.12 -3.26 -12.48
N LYS A 260 7.21 -4.04 -12.64
CA LYS A 260 8.34 -4.15 -11.69
C LYS A 260 7.91 -4.27 -10.22
N CYS A 261 6.86 -5.04 -9.95
CA CYS A 261 6.28 -5.15 -8.61
C CYS A 261 7.27 -5.76 -7.62
N MET A 262 7.34 -5.16 -6.43
CA MET A 262 8.05 -5.73 -5.28
C MET A 262 7.04 -6.38 -4.34
N ASP A 263 7.31 -7.63 -3.98
CA ASP A 263 6.49 -8.39 -3.03
C ASP A 263 6.93 -8.05 -1.60
N TYR A 264 6.26 -7.07 -1.00
CA TYR A 264 6.58 -6.62 0.37
C TYR A 264 6.21 -7.64 1.45
N GLU A 265 5.28 -8.56 1.19
CA GLU A 265 4.93 -9.62 2.15
C GLU A 265 6.14 -10.54 2.37
N ARG A 266 6.91 -10.81 1.31
CA ARG A 266 8.15 -11.61 1.40
C ARG A 266 9.26 -10.95 2.21
N LEU A 267 9.24 -9.62 2.35
CA LEU A 267 10.22 -8.91 3.18
C LEU A 267 9.91 -9.03 4.68
N GLY A 268 8.71 -9.52 5.02
CA GLY A 268 8.26 -9.66 6.40
C GLY A 268 7.68 -8.37 6.98
N GLU A 269 7.36 -8.44 8.25
CA GLU A 269 6.77 -7.32 8.99
C GLU A 269 7.85 -6.35 9.49
N HIS A 270 7.46 -5.08 9.60
CA HIS A 270 8.32 -4.05 10.13
C HIS A 270 8.63 -4.29 11.63
N PRO A 271 9.87 -4.13 12.11
CA PRO A 271 10.25 -4.47 13.48
C PRO A 271 9.56 -3.63 14.57
N LEU A 272 9.15 -2.39 14.24
CA LEU A 272 8.49 -1.49 15.22
C LEU A 272 6.96 -1.64 15.26
N TYR A 273 6.37 -2.33 14.27
CA TYR A 273 4.94 -2.54 14.18
C TYR A 273 4.60 -3.72 13.27
N PRO A 274 3.71 -4.65 13.65
CA PRO A 274 3.39 -5.87 12.91
C PRO A 274 2.56 -5.61 11.64
N ALA A 275 3.13 -4.86 10.70
CA ALA A 275 2.59 -4.56 9.39
C ALA A 275 3.67 -4.75 8.32
N PHE A 276 3.24 -5.13 7.11
CA PHE A 276 4.10 -5.22 5.96
C PHE A 276 4.55 -3.85 5.48
N MET A 277 5.72 -3.84 4.86
CA MET A 277 6.27 -2.66 4.22
C MET A 277 5.38 -2.18 3.07
N THR A 278 5.36 -0.87 2.85
CA THR A 278 4.82 -0.23 1.65
C THR A 278 5.96 0.46 0.90
N GLN A 279 5.73 0.89 -0.33
CA GLN A 279 6.72 1.67 -1.09
C GLN A 279 7.12 2.94 -0.34
N THR A 280 6.13 3.65 0.21
CA THR A 280 6.33 4.86 1.00
C THR A 280 7.17 4.58 2.24
N LEU A 281 6.83 3.53 3.00
CA LEU A 281 7.57 3.17 4.20
C LEU A 281 9.00 2.70 3.88
N CYS A 282 9.18 1.95 2.80
CA CYS A 282 10.50 1.54 2.32
C CYS A 282 11.38 2.75 1.99
N SER A 283 10.78 3.81 1.44
CA SER A 283 11.49 5.06 1.12
C SER A 283 11.92 5.79 2.39
N TYR A 284 11.07 5.83 3.43
CA TYR A 284 11.42 6.39 4.74
C TYR A 284 12.51 5.59 5.46
N GLU A 285 12.47 4.25 5.42
CA GLU A 285 13.54 3.42 5.99
C GLU A 285 14.87 3.65 5.26
N CYS A 286 14.85 3.70 3.93
CA CYS A 286 16.05 3.99 3.13
C CYS A 286 16.64 5.36 3.51
N GLN A 287 15.80 6.41 3.57
CA GLN A 287 16.24 7.74 3.97
C GLN A 287 16.79 7.76 5.39
N ARG A 288 16.14 7.06 6.34
CA ARG A 288 16.62 6.97 7.72
C ARG A 288 17.95 6.24 7.79
N GLN A 289 18.11 5.12 7.09
CA GLN A 289 19.35 4.35 7.10
C GLN A 289 20.51 5.19 6.57
N ILE A 290 20.35 5.82 5.40
CA ILE A 290 21.36 6.71 4.82
C ILE A 290 21.71 7.86 5.78
N THR A 291 20.69 8.48 6.38
CA THR A 291 20.90 9.59 7.33
C THR A 291 21.61 9.14 8.59
N ARG A 292 21.27 7.95 9.10
CA ARG A 292 21.91 7.36 10.27
C ARG A 292 23.37 7.03 9.98
N ASP A 293 23.67 6.48 8.80
CA ASP A 293 25.03 6.12 8.41
C ASP A 293 25.93 7.35 8.21
N MET A 294 25.38 8.45 7.69
CA MET A 294 26.15 9.69 7.44
C MET A 294 26.20 10.65 8.65
N CYS A 295 25.09 10.76 9.39
CA CYS A 295 24.89 11.81 10.39
C CYS A 295 24.67 11.27 11.82
N ASN A 296 24.56 9.96 12.00
CA ASN A 296 24.27 9.30 13.28
C ASN A 296 23.01 9.88 13.99
N CYS A 297 21.98 10.19 13.21
CA CYS A 297 20.70 10.71 13.69
C CYS A 297 19.52 10.22 12.82
N THR A 298 18.30 10.33 13.35
CA THR A 298 17.05 10.03 12.65
C THR A 298 16.46 11.32 12.04
N PRO A 299 16.00 11.29 10.77
CA PRO A 299 15.33 12.43 10.15
C PRO A 299 14.13 12.92 10.96
N THR A 300 13.91 14.24 10.98
CA THR A 300 12.79 14.84 11.72
C THR A 300 11.42 14.31 11.29
N GLY A 301 11.24 14.08 9.99
CA GLY A 301 9.99 13.58 9.40
C GLY A 301 9.82 12.06 9.39
N TYR A 302 10.70 11.29 10.06
CA TYR A 302 10.58 9.83 10.06
C TYR A 302 9.33 9.35 10.84
N PRO A 303 8.42 8.55 10.24
CA PRO A 303 7.11 8.26 10.82
C PRO A 303 7.13 7.61 12.21
N PHE A 304 8.13 6.78 12.51
CA PHE A 304 8.22 6.07 13.79
C PHE A 304 9.11 6.75 14.83
N ARG A 305 9.43 8.04 14.64
CA ARG A 305 10.25 8.82 15.59
C ARG A 305 9.67 8.82 17.01
N ASN A 306 8.35 8.70 17.16
CA ASN A 306 7.68 8.56 18.45
C ASN A 306 8.08 7.30 19.26
N LYS A 307 8.66 6.27 18.62
CA LYS A 307 9.09 5.02 19.28
C LYS A 307 10.60 4.89 19.41
N LEU A 308 11.37 5.73 18.70
CA LEU A 308 12.83 5.63 18.67
C LEU A 308 13.47 6.52 19.72
N SER A 309 14.39 5.98 20.52
CA SER A 309 15.22 6.75 21.45
C SER A 309 16.49 7.34 20.80
N GLU A 310 16.56 7.33 19.47
CA GLU A 310 17.70 7.84 18.69
C GLU A 310 17.72 9.37 18.68
N ASN A 311 18.90 9.96 18.46
CA ASN A 311 19.06 11.40 18.27
C ASN A 311 18.33 11.85 17.01
N VAL A 312 17.58 12.95 17.10
CA VAL A 312 16.91 13.55 15.93
C VAL A 312 17.86 14.54 15.25
N CYS A 313 17.92 14.51 13.93
CA CYS A 313 18.75 15.44 13.17
C CYS A 313 18.26 16.89 13.36
N THR A 314 19.18 17.81 13.63
CA THR A 314 18.92 19.25 13.61
C THR A 314 19.33 19.83 12.26
N GLU A 315 18.77 20.99 11.88
CA GLU A 315 19.11 21.67 10.61
C GLU A 315 20.63 21.91 10.45
N GLN A 316 21.34 22.08 11.57
CA GLN A 316 22.80 22.30 11.59
C GLN A 316 23.60 21.06 11.17
N VAL A 317 23.05 19.86 11.36
CA VAL A 317 23.71 18.58 11.04
C VAL A 317 23.52 18.24 9.57
N THR A 318 22.33 18.47 9.02
CA THR A 318 21.99 18.13 7.62
C THR A 318 22.51 19.13 6.60
N GLY A 319 22.83 20.38 7.00
CA GLY A 319 23.34 21.41 6.08
C GLY A 319 24.83 21.28 5.71
N LYS A 320 25.54 20.24 6.19
CA LYS A 320 26.98 20.03 5.97
C LYS A 320 27.32 18.95 4.95
N THR A 321 26.32 18.31 4.36
CA THR A 321 26.43 17.27 3.31
C THR A 321 25.88 17.78 2.00
#